data_AF-A0A3S9T1D5-F1
#
_entry.id   AF-A0A3S9T1D5-F1
#
_cell.length_a   1.000
_cell.length_b   1.000
_cell.length_c   1.000
_cell.angle_alpha   90.00
_cell.angle_beta   90.00
_cell.angle_gamma   90.00
#
_symmetry.space_group_name_H-M   'P 1'
#
loop_
_entity.id
_entity.type
_entity.pdbx_description
1 polymer ?
#
loop_
_entity_poly.entity_id
_entity_poly.type
_entity_poly.pdbx_seq_one_letter_code
_entity_poly.pdbx_strand_id
1 'polypeptide(L)'
;MLNILYKGGVSLVTRGFHLTLEEARALVIYSQLLSENSKLKNPIEVVCVLTEVQYDPNPVVSQNHYLVLWNRIPDFKEEDLDRAAYHERTLIEVYAMRHNKFFVPTDEFILYRKATRQIRRWGGSDADREAKECFS
;
A
#
# COMPACT_ATOMS: atom_id res chain seq x y z
N MET A 1 -37.86 -3.16 -2.03
CA MET A 1 -38.14 -4.53 -2.49
C MET A 1 -37.10 -4.87 -3.55
N LEU A 2 -36.07 -5.65 -3.22
CA LEU A 2 -35.08 -6.13 -4.20
C LEU A 2 -34.95 -7.64 -4.00
N ASN A 3 -35.41 -8.41 -4.98
CA ASN A 3 -35.33 -9.87 -4.99
C ASN A 3 -33.92 -10.29 -5.41
N ILE A 4 -33.23 -11.04 -4.54
CA ILE A 4 -32.03 -11.77 -4.92
C ILE A 4 -32.31 -13.25 -4.68
N LEU A 5 -32.45 -14.01 -5.76
CA LEU A 5 -32.51 -15.47 -5.73
C LEU A 5 -31.08 -16.01 -5.59
N TYR A 6 -30.74 -16.56 -4.42
CA TYR A 6 -29.53 -17.35 -4.23
C TYR A 6 -29.91 -18.82 -3.99
N LYS A 7 -29.51 -19.70 -4.92
CA LYS A 7 -29.39 -21.14 -4.67
C LYS A 7 -28.17 -21.35 -3.78
N GLY A 8 -28.38 -21.71 -2.51
CA GLY A 8 -27.30 -22.11 -1.60
C GLY A 8 -27.30 -21.44 -0.23
N GLY A 9 -28.40 -21.53 0.53
CA GLY A 9 -28.35 -21.94 1.94
C GLY A 9 -27.54 -21.15 2.99
N VAL A 10 -27.15 -19.89 2.77
CA VAL A 10 -26.77 -18.98 3.87
C VAL A 10 -27.35 -17.60 3.60
N SER A 11 -28.40 -17.22 4.33
CA SER A 11 -28.93 -15.85 4.30
C SER A 11 -27.95 -14.94 5.05
N LEU A 12 -27.02 -14.31 4.33
CA LEU A 12 -26.31 -13.15 4.84
C LEU A 12 -27.33 -12.03 5.00
N VAL A 13 -27.76 -11.81 6.25
CA VAL A 13 -28.51 -10.60 6.61
C VAL A 13 -27.52 -9.44 6.53
N THR A 14 -27.38 -8.86 5.34
CA THR A 14 -26.70 -7.58 5.20
C THR A 14 -27.62 -6.53 5.80
N ARG A 15 -27.47 -6.22 7.09
CA ARG A 15 -27.98 -4.94 7.62
C ARG A 15 -27.29 -3.85 6.80
N GLY A 16 -28.08 -3.05 6.08
CA GLY A 16 -27.55 -1.89 5.37
C GLY A 16 -26.87 -0.96 6.38
N PHE A 17 -25.59 -0.70 6.19
CA PHE A 17 -24.85 0.29 6.96
C PHE A 17 -24.91 1.60 6.17
N HIS A 18 -25.61 2.59 6.70
CA HIS A 18 -25.72 3.91 6.09
C HIS A 18 -24.75 4.85 6.80
N LEU A 19 -23.74 5.32 6.06
CA LEU A 19 -22.84 6.36 6.51
C LEU A 19 -23.26 7.69 5.89
N THR A 20 -23.25 8.74 6.70
CA THR A 20 -23.22 10.11 6.21
C THR A 20 -21.88 10.38 5.50
N LEU A 21 -21.82 11.44 4.69
CA LEU A 21 -20.58 11.85 4.04
C LEU A 21 -19.49 12.23 5.07
N GLU A 22 -19.88 12.80 6.20
CA GLU A 22 -18.96 13.18 7.27
C GLU A 22 -18.35 11.96 7.95
N GLU A 23 -19.16 10.96 8.30
CA GLU A 23 -18.68 9.71 8.87
C GLU A 23 -17.79 8.94 7.91
N ALA A 24 -18.14 8.91 6.61
CA ALA A 24 -17.31 8.30 5.59
C ALA A 24 -15.94 8.99 5.48
N ARG A 25 -15.88 10.32 5.55
CA ARG A 25 -14.62 11.08 5.55
C ARG A 25 -13.80 10.81 6.81
N ALA A 26 -14.44 10.83 7.98
CA ALA A 26 -13.78 10.52 9.24
C ALA A 26 -13.17 9.11 9.22
N LEU A 27 -13.90 8.13 8.68
CA LEU A 27 -13.41 6.76 8.51
C LEU A 27 -12.20 6.71 7.58
N VAL A 28 -12.22 7.44 6.45
CA VAL A 28 -11.07 7.51 5.53
C VAL A 28 -9.85 8.11 6.22
N ILE A 29 -10.00 9.24 6.90
CA ILE A 29 -8.90 9.91 7.63
C ILE A 29 -8.29 8.97 8.69
N TYR A 30 -9.15 8.27 9.43
CA TYR A 30 -8.72 7.29 10.43
C TYR A 30 -7.98 6.10 9.79
N SER A 31 -8.54 5.52 8.72
CA SER A 31 -7.92 4.39 7.99
C SER A 31 -6.59 4.75 7.33
N GLN A 32 -6.37 6.03 7.03
CA GLN A 32 -5.14 6.56 6.45
C GLN A 32 -4.12 6.96 7.51
N LEU A 33 -4.40 6.72 8.79
CA LEU A 33 -3.55 7.03 9.94
C LEU A 33 -3.26 8.54 10.10
N LEU A 34 -4.16 9.38 9.59
CA LEU A 34 -4.04 10.84 9.61
C LEU A 34 -4.76 11.49 10.79
N SER A 35 -5.53 10.71 11.55
CA SER A 35 -6.10 11.16 12.82
C SER A 35 -5.09 10.94 13.95
N GLU A 36 -5.05 11.84 14.94
CA GLU A 36 -4.14 11.73 16.10
C GLU A 36 -4.28 10.40 16.84
N ASN A 37 -5.50 9.88 16.95
CA ASN A 37 -5.79 8.59 17.61
C ASN A 37 -5.60 7.36 16.71
N SER A 38 -5.10 7.53 15.49
CA SER A 38 -4.83 6.44 14.54
C SER A 38 -3.35 6.25 14.25
N LYS A 39 -2.47 7.14 14.72
CA LYS A 39 -1.03 7.06 14.45
C LYS A 39 -0.40 5.79 15.04
N LEU A 40 0.59 5.25 14.34
CA LEU A 40 1.30 4.02 14.70
C LEU A 40 2.74 4.31 15.05
N LYS A 41 3.48 3.29 15.54
CA LYS A 41 4.80 3.52 16.16
C LYS A 41 5.98 3.20 15.27
N ASN A 42 5.78 2.41 14.20
CA ASN A 42 6.87 1.98 13.34
C ASN A 42 6.46 1.95 11.86
N PRO A 43 7.45 2.02 10.95
CA PRO A 43 7.18 2.04 9.51
C PRO A 43 6.48 0.80 8.98
N ILE A 44 6.76 -0.38 9.55
CA ILE A 44 6.20 -1.66 9.09
C ILE A 44 4.68 -1.64 9.27
N GLU A 45 4.20 -1.30 10.47
CA GLU A 45 2.78 -1.20 10.78
C GLU A 45 2.06 -0.21 9.85
N VAL A 46 2.66 0.95 9.59
CA VAL A 46 2.10 1.95 8.68
C VAL A 46 2.02 1.42 7.26
N VAL A 47 3.09 0.81 6.74
CA VAL A 47 3.12 0.25 5.39
C VAL A 47 2.09 -0.87 5.24
N CYS A 48 1.95 -1.77 6.23
CA CYS A 48 0.92 -2.81 6.24
C CYS A 48 -0.50 -2.23 6.18
N VAL A 49 -0.81 -1.22 7.01
CA VAL A 49 -2.17 -0.65 7.03
C VAL A 49 -2.47 0.14 5.74
N LEU A 50 -1.52 0.93 5.25
CA LEU A 50 -1.69 1.68 4.01
C LEU A 50 -1.61 0.81 2.77
N THR A 51 -1.23 -0.47 2.92
CA THR A 51 -0.90 -1.40 1.83
C THR A 51 0.37 -1.01 1.07
N GLU A 52 0.84 0.24 1.08
CA GLU A 52 2.10 0.64 0.44
C GLU A 52 2.54 2.04 0.85
N VAL A 53 3.84 2.33 0.70
CA VAL A 53 4.35 3.70 0.71
C VAL A 53 5.18 3.92 -0.54
N GLN A 54 4.77 4.86 -1.40
CA GLN A 54 5.45 5.11 -2.67
C GLN A 54 6.81 5.78 -2.45
N TYR A 55 7.85 5.13 -2.98
CA TYR A 55 9.15 5.75 -3.15
C TYR A 55 9.09 6.73 -4.33
N ASP A 56 9.28 8.01 -4.04
CA ASP A 56 9.46 9.05 -5.06
C ASP A 56 10.88 9.61 -4.94
N PRO A 57 11.75 9.42 -5.95
CA PRO A 57 13.11 9.94 -5.92
C PRO A 57 13.17 11.46 -6.11
N ASN A 58 12.09 12.14 -6.50
CA ASN A 58 12.09 13.57 -6.77
C ASN A 58 11.82 14.40 -5.49
N PRO A 59 12.84 15.02 -4.86
CA PRO A 59 12.69 15.64 -3.57
C PRO A 59 12.42 17.14 -3.74
N VAL A 60 11.21 17.51 -4.19
CA VAL A 60 10.86 18.94 -4.34
C VAL A 60 10.88 19.68 -2.99
N VAL A 61 10.49 18.99 -1.92
CA VAL A 61 10.55 19.49 -0.53
C VAL A 61 11.28 18.48 0.35
N SER A 62 10.85 17.22 0.28
CA SER A 62 11.53 16.03 0.78
C SER A 62 11.04 14.84 -0.04
N GLN A 63 11.65 13.67 0.13
CA GLN A 63 11.17 12.45 -0.52
C GLN A 63 9.78 12.08 0.02
N ASN A 64 8.86 11.73 -0.87
CA ASN A 64 7.45 11.52 -0.52
C ASN A 64 7.24 10.48 0.58
N HIS A 65 8.05 9.42 0.60
CA HIS A 65 7.93 8.36 1.60
C HIS A 65 8.21 8.86 3.03
N TYR A 66 9.14 9.81 3.21
CA TYR A 66 9.37 10.43 4.52
C TYR A 66 8.22 11.36 4.92
N LEU A 67 7.71 12.17 3.98
CA LEU A 67 6.53 13.01 4.24
C LEU A 67 5.32 12.18 4.68
N VAL A 68 5.10 11.03 4.04
CA VAL A 68 4.02 10.10 4.42
C VAL A 68 4.21 9.58 5.84
N LEU A 69 5.42 9.16 6.21
CA LEU A 69 5.71 8.55 7.51
C LEU A 69 5.73 9.57 8.66
N TRP A 70 6.28 10.78 8.47
CA TRP A 70 6.25 11.85 9.48
C TRP A 70 4.84 12.23 9.92
N ASN A 71 3.85 12.13 9.02
CA ASN A 71 2.46 12.45 9.36
C ASN A 71 1.73 11.33 10.12
N ARG A 72 2.31 10.12 10.18
CA ARG A 72 1.63 8.90 10.66
C ARG A 72 2.33 8.21 11.82
N ILE A 73 3.59 8.58 12.07
CA ILE A 73 4.43 8.02 13.13
C ILE A 73 4.96 9.19 13.98
N PRO A 74 4.59 9.26 15.27
CA PRO A 74 5.13 10.27 16.17
C PRO A 74 6.65 10.12 16.29
N ASP A 75 7.37 11.24 16.26
CA ASP A 75 8.83 11.31 16.39
C ASP A 75 9.63 10.47 15.38
N PHE A 76 9.04 10.19 14.20
CA PHE A 76 9.67 9.42 13.14
C PHE A 76 10.98 10.02 12.65
N LYS A 77 11.97 9.15 12.45
CA LYS A 77 13.25 9.49 11.85
C LYS A 77 13.50 8.66 10.60
N GLU A 78 14.21 9.22 9.63
CA GLU A 78 14.50 8.56 8.36
C GLU A 78 15.22 7.21 8.58
N GLU A 79 16.09 7.13 9.61
CA GLU A 79 16.83 5.92 9.95
C GLU A 79 15.92 4.76 10.38
N ASP A 80 14.69 5.03 10.84
CA ASP A 80 13.74 3.97 11.18
C ASP A 80 13.26 3.23 9.93
N LEU A 81 13.05 3.94 8.82
CA LEU A 81 12.72 3.31 7.54
C LEU A 81 13.94 2.59 6.96
N ASP A 82 15.11 3.22 6.99
CA ASP A 82 16.34 2.60 6.49
C ASP A 82 16.68 1.31 7.25
N ARG A 83 16.52 1.33 8.58
CA ARG A 83 16.66 0.15 9.43
C ARG A 83 15.69 -0.95 9.02
N ALA A 84 14.40 -0.64 8.85
CA ALA A 84 13.41 -1.62 8.43
C ALA A 84 13.70 -2.19 7.02
N ALA A 85 14.10 -1.34 6.07
CA ALA A 85 14.27 -1.72 4.67
C ALA A 85 15.60 -2.43 4.37
N TYR A 86 16.71 -1.92 4.90
CA TYR A 86 18.05 -2.33 4.48
C TYR A 86 18.80 -3.16 5.52
N HIS A 87 18.53 -2.94 6.81
CA HIS A 87 19.19 -3.67 7.89
C HIS A 87 18.39 -4.90 8.33
N GLU A 88 17.15 -4.70 8.75
CA GLU A 88 16.26 -5.74 9.25
C GLU A 88 15.55 -6.50 8.12
N ARG A 89 15.43 -5.88 6.93
CA ARG A 89 14.71 -6.42 5.75
C ARG A 89 13.29 -6.87 6.10
N THR A 90 12.63 -6.14 6.97
CA THR A 90 11.21 -6.30 7.28
C THR A 90 10.36 -5.61 6.22
N LEU A 91 10.88 -4.52 5.64
CA LEU A 91 10.36 -3.89 4.42
C LEU A 91 11.32 -4.12 3.24
N ILE A 92 10.79 -4.08 2.02
CA ILE A 92 11.59 -4.08 0.79
C ILE A 92 11.07 -3.05 -0.20
N GLU A 93 11.96 -2.53 -1.04
CA GLU A 93 11.61 -1.71 -2.19
C GLU A 93 11.28 -2.59 -3.40
N VAL A 94 10.11 -2.39 -4.00
CA VAL A 94 9.67 -3.17 -5.17
C VAL A 94 8.97 -2.29 -6.20
N TYR A 95 9.14 -2.64 -7.47
CA TYR A 95 8.26 -2.14 -8.51
C TYR A 95 6.93 -2.88 -8.43
N ALA A 96 5.84 -2.14 -8.28
CA ALA A 96 4.53 -2.72 -8.09
C ALA A 96 3.44 -1.92 -8.83
N MET A 97 2.52 -1.27 -8.11
CA MET A 97 1.34 -0.65 -8.69
C MET A 97 1.75 0.39 -9.75
N ARG A 98 1.21 0.24 -10.96
CA ARG A 98 1.51 1.13 -12.09
C ARG A 98 3.02 1.21 -12.43
N HIS A 99 3.85 0.21 -12.09
CA HIS A 99 5.31 0.27 -12.32
C HIS A 99 6.03 1.41 -11.57
N ASN A 100 5.43 1.92 -10.49
CA ASN A 100 6.13 2.79 -9.55
C ASN A 100 6.83 1.93 -8.48
N LYS A 101 7.80 2.54 -7.79
CA LYS A 101 8.54 1.90 -6.71
C LYS A 101 7.86 2.17 -5.37
N PHE A 102 7.75 1.15 -4.52
CA PHE A 102 7.09 1.23 -3.22
C PHE A 102 7.87 0.46 -2.16
N PHE A 103 7.74 0.87 -0.91
CA PHE A 103 8.02 0.01 0.24
C PHE A 103 6.82 -0.87 0.52
N VAL A 104 7.05 -2.18 0.63
CA VAL A 104 6.04 -3.19 1.00
C VAL A 104 6.58 -4.12 2.09
N PRO A 105 5.71 -4.80 2.86
CA PRO A 105 6.14 -5.82 3.80
C PRO A 105 6.78 -7.00 3.05
N THR A 106 7.89 -7.48 3.58
CA THR A 106 8.70 -8.51 2.91
C THR A 106 7.97 -9.84 2.79
N ASP A 107 7.20 -10.19 3.81
CA ASP A 107 6.34 -11.38 3.86
C ASP A 107 5.15 -11.30 2.90
N GLU A 108 4.71 -10.10 2.53
CA GLU A 108 3.63 -9.88 1.58
C GLU A 108 4.10 -9.70 0.13
N PHE A 109 5.42 -9.64 -0.13
CA PHE A 109 6.00 -9.39 -1.46
C PHE A 109 5.36 -10.23 -2.59
N ILE A 110 5.12 -11.51 -2.33
CA ILE A 110 4.54 -12.44 -3.32
C ILE A 110 3.13 -12.02 -3.75
N LEU A 111 2.35 -11.40 -2.85
CA LEU A 111 1.02 -10.88 -3.14
C LEU A 111 1.11 -9.71 -4.13
N TYR A 112 1.95 -8.72 -3.83
CA TYR A 112 2.18 -7.57 -4.72
C TYR A 112 2.67 -8.03 -6.09
N ARG A 113 3.72 -8.87 -6.11
CA ARG A 113 4.28 -9.41 -7.37
C ARG A 113 3.22 -10.13 -8.19
N LYS A 114 2.38 -10.96 -7.57
CA LYS A 114 1.32 -11.70 -8.28
C LYS A 114 0.25 -10.75 -8.83
N ALA A 115 -0.15 -9.74 -8.06
CA ALA A 115 -1.15 -8.76 -8.47
C ALA A 115 -0.66 -7.85 -9.62
N THR A 116 0.64 -7.54 -9.66
CA THR A 116 1.20 -6.55 -10.60
C THR A 116 1.87 -7.17 -11.81
N ARG A 117 2.20 -8.47 -11.81
CA ARG A 117 2.91 -9.17 -12.91
C ARG A 117 2.32 -8.94 -14.30
N GLN A 118 1.00 -8.85 -14.41
CA GLN A 118 0.31 -8.72 -15.70
C GLN A 118 -0.01 -7.26 -16.08
N ILE A 119 0.30 -6.30 -15.20
CA ILE A 119 0.03 -4.89 -15.48
C ILE A 119 1.02 -4.43 -16.56
N ARG A 120 0.49 -4.22 -17.77
CA ARG A 120 1.23 -3.61 -18.88
C ARG A 120 0.96 -2.11 -18.88
N ARG A 121 1.99 -1.29 -18.67
CA ARG A 121 1.95 0.12 -19.03
C ARG A 121 2.35 0.27 -20.50
N TRP A 122 1.95 1.37 -21.14
CA TRP A 122 2.51 1.77 -22.42
C TRP A 122 4.04 1.84 -22.29
N GLY A 123 4.75 0.91 -22.93
CA GLY A 123 6.21 0.77 -22.80
C GLY A 123 6.78 -0.63 -22.54
N GLY A 124 5.94 -1.67 -22.45
CA GLY A 124 6.39 -3.05 -22.22
C GLY A 124 6.43 -3.42 -20.74
N SER A 125 6.39 -4.71 -20.45
CA SER A 125 6.43 -5.31 -19.10
C SER A 125 7.85 -5.70 -18.71
N ASP A 126 8.10 -5.99 -17.42
CA ASP A 126 9.40 -6.53 -16.97
C ASP A 126 9.73 -7.85 -17.67
N ALA A 127 8.73 -8.68 -17.99
CA ALA A 127 8.89 -9.86 -18.82
C ALA A 127 9.41 -9.53 -20.23
N ASP A 128 9.04 -8.38 -20.79
CA ASP A 128 9.54 -7.90 -22.08
C ASP A 128 11.01 -7.39 -21.98
N ARG A 129 11.49 -7.02 -20.78
CA ARG A 129 12.89 -6.65 -20.51
C ARG A 129 13.76 -7.87 -20.20
N GLU A 130 13.30 -8.75 -19.31
CA GLU A 130 13.98 -10.02 -18.98
C GLU A 130 14.15 -10.89 -20.23
N ALA A 131 13.14 -10.93 -21.12
CA ALA A 131 13.27 -11.58 -22.41
C ALA A 131 14.34 -10.91 -23.28
N LYS A 132 14.43 -9.58 -23.32
CA LYS A 132 15.46 -8.87 -24.10
C LYS A 132 16.87 -9.11 -23.58
N GLU A 133 17.07 -9.19 -22.26
CA GLU A 133 18.37 -9.46 -21.64
C GLU A 133 18.83 -10.92 -21.83
N CYS A 134 17.90 -11.88 -21.94
CA CYS A 134 18.24 -13.28 -22.23
C CYS A 134 18.56 -13.55 -23.71
N PHE A 135 18.20 -12.63 -24.61
CA PHE A 135 18.44 -12.75 -26.06
C PHE A 135 19.48 -11.73 -26.58
N SER A 136 20.25 -11.10 -25.68
CA SER A 136 21.37 -10.20 -25.98
C SER A 136 22.71 -10.82 -25.63
#